data_AF-A0A6A6WXY5-F1
#
_entry.id   AF-A0A6A6WXY5-F1
#
_cell.length_a   1.000
_cell.length_b   1.000
_cell.length_c   1.000
_cell.angle_alpha   90.00
_cell.angle_beta   90.00
_cell.angle_gamma   90.00
#
_symmetry.space_group_name_H-M   'P 1'
#
loop_
_entity.id
_entity.type
_entity.pdbx_description
1 polymer ?
#
loop_
_entity_poly.entity_id
_entity_poly.type
_entity_poly.pdbx_seq_one_letter_code
_entity_poly.pdbx_strand_id
1 'polypeptide(L)'
;MDNFNPLTTLAISAGALIFGIPVGVAAIIFEKVYMPNIILGTKEIKAGIDTTKTISFSLLSGTNDAVIAGAFISIICSVLFGIGLAVVRHVSRHNIWGWAMFFPALANVLAQIGVLAYVQIVQGQHPEAKSTTEVKYVNGSYDTDGKLYTREAWACTMDKLYNEREGQWAGKACSNLKTGRMMTFPLLACSAVILAIAFWQVQRKGGLGWLFGRTKRIAAMKKGKYIDLE
;
A
#
# COMPACT_ATOMS: atom_id res chain seq x y z
N MET A 1 5.68 3.91 -38.60
CA MET A 1 5.20 4.98 -37.70
C MET A 1 3.94 4.43 -37.06
N ASP A 2 3.95 4.14 -35.76
CA ASP A 2 2.74 3.66 -35.10
C ASP A 2 1.72 4.80 -35.02
N ASN A 3 0.54 4.61 -35.60
CA ASN A 3 -0.58 5.54 -35.48
C ASN A 3 -0.93 5.68 -33.99
N PHE A 4 -0.67 6.87 -33.43
CA PHE A 4 -1.05 7.20 -32.06
C PHE A 4 -2.56 7.41 -32.01
N ASN A 5 -3.30 6.34 -31.75
CA ASN A 5 -4.73 6.44 -31.49
C ASN A 5 -4.95 7.03 -30.10
N PRO A 6 -5.51 8.26 -29.98
CA PRO A 6 -5.75 8.91 -28.70
C PRO A 6 -6.68 8.08 -27.80
N LEU A 7 -7.60 7.31 -28.42
CA LEU A 7 -8.48 6.35 -27.76
C LEU A 7 -7.71 5.29 -26.96
N THR A 8 -6.59 4.78 -27.48
CA THR A 8 -5.78 3.76 -26.78
C THR A 8 -5.04 4.37 -25.59
N THR A 9 -4.62 5.64 -25.67
CA THR A 9 -4.05 6.36 -24.51
C THR A 9 -5.09 6.59 -23.45
N LEU A 10 -6.27 7.08 -23.84
CA LEU A 10 -7.36 7.33 -22.93
C LEU A 10 -7.78 6.04 -22.21
N ALA A 11 -7.96 4.93 -22.94
CA ALA A 11 -8.31 3.64 -22.35
C ALA A 11 -7.26 3.13 -21.34
N ILE A 12 -5.96 3.24 -21.66
CA ILE A 12 -4.89 2.77 -20.75
C ILE A 12 -4.78 3.68 -19.52
N SER A 13 -4.90 4.99 -19.70
CA SER A 13 -4.87 5.96 -18.58
C SER A 13 -6.07 5.81 -17.66
N ALA A 14 -7.28 5.64 -18.23
CA ALA A 14 -8.50 5.36 -17.47
C ALA A 14 -8.38 4.03 -16.72
N GLY A 15 -7.87 2.98 -17.37
CA GLY A 15 -7.59 1.71 -16.72
C GLY A 15 -6.66 1.86 -15.51
N ALA A 16 -5.54 2.56 -15.65
CA ALA A 16 -4.61 2.79 -14.54
C ALA A 16 -5.24 3.55 -13.37
N LEU A 17 -6.09 4.55 -13.65
CA LEU A 17 -6.82 5.30 -12.62
C LEU A 17 -7.89 4.43 -11.93
N ILE A 18 -8.60 3.58 -12.69
CA ILE A 18 -9.61 2.65 -12.17
C ILE A 18 -8.99 1.56 -11.30
N PHE A 19 -7.76 1.13 -11.58
CA PHE A 19 -7.08 0.14 -10.74
C PHE A 19 -6.45 0.77 -9.49
N GLY A 20 -5.97 2.01 -9.57
CA GLY A 20 -5.32 2.68 -8.44
C GLY A 20 -6.28 3.30 -7.44
N ILE A 21 -7.21 4.13 -7.92
CA ILE A 21 -7.99 5.03 -7.06
C ILE A 21 -9.12 4.29 -6.33
N PRO A 22 -10.04 3.58 -6.98
CA PRO A 22 -11.11 2.84 -6.31
C PRO A 22 -10.60 1.86 -5.26
N VAL A 23 -9.53 1.12 -5.56
CA VAL A 23 -8.96 0.12 -4.63
C VAL A 23 -8.32 0.83 -3.43
N GLY A 24 -7.58 1.91 -3.64
CA GLY A 24 -7.03 2.72 -2.56
C GLY A 24 -8.12 3.36 -1.68
N VAL A 25 -9.18 3.89 -2.29
CA VAL A 25 -10.33 4.46 -1.57
C VAL A 25 -11.06 3.38 -0.76
N ALA A 26 -11.29 2.20 -1.34
CA ALA A 26 -11.90 1.09 -0.62
C ALA A 26 -11.07 0.69 0.60
N ALA A 27 -9.74 0.57 0.46
CA ALA A 27 -8.85 0.31 1.59
C ALA A 27 -8.99 1.36 2.70
N ILE A 28 -9.01 2.66 2.36
CA ILE A 28 -9.20 3.74 3.34
C ILE A 28 -10.55 3.64 4.05
N ILE A 29 -11.62 3.27 3.35
CA ILE A 29 -12.95 3.12 3.94
C ILE A 29 -12.97 1.95 4.94
N PHE A 30 -12.37 0.82 4.60
CA PHE A 30 -12.33 -0.35 5.49
C PHE A 30 -11.45 -0.13 6.72
N GLU A 31 -10.45 0.75 6.64
CA GLU A 31 -9.60 1.12 7.78
C GLU A 31 -10.25 2.17 8.71
N LYS A 32 -11.21 2.95 8.20
CA LYS A 32 -12.00 3.90 8.99
C LYS A 32 -13.11 3.20 9.77
N VAL A 33 -12.71 2.51 10.84
CA VAL A 33 -13.62 1.77 11.71
C VAL A 33 -13.77 2.49 13.05
N TYR A 34 -15.02 2.65 13.49
CA TYR A 34 -15.30 3.09 14.85
C TYR A 34 -14.85 2.02 15.84
N MET A 35 -14.01 2.43 16.78
CA MET A 35 -13.52 1.60 17.85
C MET A 35 -13.41 2.48 19.10
N PRO A 36 -13.92 2.02 20.26
CA PRO A 36 -13.79 2.80 21.49
C PRO A 36 -12.32 3.00 21.82
N ASN A 37 -12.00 4.06 22.57
CA ASN A 37 -10.64 4.28 23.04
C ASN A 37 -10.35 3.28 24.17
N ILE A 38 -9.44 2.35 23.92
CA ILE A 38 -9.12 1.25 24.83
C ILE A 38 -7.69 1.44 25.32
N ILE A 39 -7.58 1.54 26.65
CA ILE A 39 -6.31 1.61 27.37
C ILE A 39 -6.07 0.20 27.91
N LEU A 40 -5.05 -0.49 27.38
CA LEU A 40 -4.70 -1.85 27.80
C LEU A 40 -3.94 -1.86 29.13
N GLY A 41 -3.38 -0.72 29.52
CA GLY A 41 -2.73 -0.54 30.80
C GLY A 41 -2.10 0.83 30.92
N THR A 42 -1.76 1.20 32.15
CA THR A 42 -1.01 2.42 32.46
C THR A 42 0.21 2.04 33.27
N LYS A 43 1.38 2.56 32.90
CA LYS A 43 2.60 2.42 33.70
C LYS A 43 3.08 3.78 34.14
N GLU A 44 3.25 3.93 35.44
CA GLU A 44 3.85 5.13 36.01
C GLU A 44 5.36 5.02 35.94
N ILE A 45 5.99 6.00 35.31
CA ILE A 45 7.45 6.13 35.25
C ILE A 45 7.83 7.41 36.00
N LYS A 46 8.79 7.31 36.92
CA LYS A 46 9.40 8.49 37.54
C LYS A 46 10.22 9.23 36.47
N ALA A 47 9.73 10.40 36.05
CA ALA A 47 10.33 11.27 35.05
C ALA A 47 11.26 12.33 35.67
N GLY A 48 11.40 12.36 37.00
CA GLY A 48 12.31 13.25 37.72
C GLY A 48 12.16 13.15 39.24
N ILE A 49 12.89 14.01 39.96
CA ILE A 49 12.71 14.26 41.41
C ILE A 49 11.28 14.82 41.55
N ASP A 50 10.34 14.01 42.03
CA ASP A 50 8.92 14.32 42.25
C ASP A 50 7.99 14.48 41.03
N THR A 51 8.39 14.05 39.83
CA THR A 51 7.45 13.97 38.69
C THR A 51 7.24 12.53 38.25
N THR A 52 6.01 12.02 38.38
CA THR A 52 5.56 10.77 37.77
C THR A 52 4.84 11.09 36.46
N LYS A 53 5.16 10.33 35.41
CA LYS A 53 4.41 10.35 34.15
C LYS A 53 3.76 9.00 33.95
N THR A 54 2.44 8.99 33.87
CA THR A 54 1.63 7.84 33.45
C THR A 54 1.71 7.70 31.94
N ILE A 55 2.31 6.60 31.47
CA ILE A 55 2.25 6.22 30.05
C ILE A 55 1.12 5.21 29.91
N SER A 56 0.08 5.58 29.15
CA SER A 56 -1.00 4.69 28.77
C SER A 56 -0.61 3.90 27.51
N PHE A 57 -0.69 2.58 27.57
CA PHE A 57 -0.50 1.72 26.41
C PHE A 57 -1.84 1.59 25.67
N SER A 58 -1.93 2.29 24.55
CA SER A 58 -3.02 2.12 23.60
C SER A 58 -2.72 0.96 22.64
N LEU A 59 -3.76 0.55 21.92
CA LEU A 59 -3.65 -0.45 20.86
C LEU A 59 -2.64 -0.03 19.79
N LEU A 60 -1.90 -1.01 19.26
CA LEU A 60 -0.98 -0.77 18.14
C LEU A 60 -1.80 -0.42 16.87
N SER A 61 -1.60 0.79 16.34
CA SER A 61 -2.20 1.25 15.07
C SER A 61 -1.37 0.89 13.84
N GLY A 62 -0.16 0.34 14.01
CA GLY A 62 0.84 0.22 12.94
C GLY A 62 0.33 -0.49 11.67
N THR A 63 -0.44 -1.58 11.80
CA THR A 63 -0.99 -2.29 10.64
C THR A 63 -1.95 -1.42 9.83
N ASN A 64 -2.85 -0.71 10.51
CA ASN A 64 -3.84 0.16 9.89
C ASN A 64 -3.17 1.35 9.21
N ASP A 65 -2.21 1.97 9.89
CA ASP A 65 -1.45 3.11 9.38
C ASP A 65 -0.66 2.73 8.12
N ALA A 66 -0.10 1.51 8.09
CA ALA A 66 0.61 0.98 6.93
C ALA A 66 -0.31 0.76 5.71
N VAL A 67 -1.51 0.19 5.92
CA VAL A 67 -2.50 -0.01 4.85
C VAL A 67 -2.98 1.34 4.30
N ILE A 68 -3.27 2.31 5.17
CA ILE A 68 -3.65 3.66 4.78
C ILE A 68 -2.53 4.34 3.98
N ALA A 69 -1.29 4.25 4.45
CA ALA A 69 -0.13 4.80 3.75
C ALA A 69 0.03 4.15 2.36
N GLY A 70 -0.09 2.82 2.27
CA GLY A 70 -0.06 2.09 1.00
C GLY A 70 -1.15 2.55 0.03
N ALA A 71 -2.36 2.80 0.52
CA ALA A 71 -3.47 3.32 -0.29
C ALA A 71 -3.17 4.72 -0.84
N PHE A 72 -2.65 5.64 -0.03
CA PHE A 72 -2.26 6.98 -0.49
C PHE A 72 -1.14 6.94 -1.52
N ILE A 73 -0.11 6.12 -1.29
CA ILE A 73 1.00 5.94 -2.24
C ILE A 73 0.45 5.41 -3.57
N SER A 74 -0.46 4.44 -3.55
CA SER A 74 -1.08 3.90 -4.76
C SER A 74 -1.84 4.95 -5.55
N ILE A 75 -2.63 5.80 -4.87
CA ILE A 75 -3.39 6.90 -5.50
C ILE A 75 -2.42 7.89 -6.16
N ILE A 76 -1.41 8.37 -5.43
CA ILE A 76 -0.44 9.35 -5.93
C ILE A 76 0.33 8.79 -7.13
N CYS A 77 0.86 7.57 -7.01
CA CYS A 77 1.59 6.92 -8.09
C CYS A 77 0.73 6.69 -9.33
N SER A 78 -0.55 6.38 -9.17
CA SER A 78 -1.47 6.17 -10.30
C SER A 78 -1.74 7.46 -11.07
N VAL A 79 -1.88 8.59 -10.36
CA VAL A 79 -2.02 9.93 -10.97
C VAL A 79 -0.74 10.30 -11.71
N LEU A 80 0.42 10.16 -11.07
CA LEU A 80 1.73 10.45 -11.70
C LEU A 80 1.99 9.58 -12.93
N PHE A 81 1.65 8.29 -12.85
CA PHE A 81 1.73 7.37 -13.98
C PHE A 81 0.83 7.80 -15.15
N GLY A 82 -0.41 8.19 -14.87
CA GLY A 82 -1.35 8.68 -15.89
C GLY A 82 -0.82 9.92 -16.61
N ILE A 83 -0.29 10.90 -15.86
CA ILE A 83 0.33 12.11 -16.41
C ILE A 83 1.58 11.74 -17.25
N GLY A 84 2.47 10.92 -16.70
CA GLY A 84 3.68 10.47 -17.41
C GLY A 84 3.35 9.76 -18.73
N LEU A 85 2.33 8.91 -18.73
CA LEU A 85 1.85 8.23 -19.94
C LEU A 85 1.34 9.21 -20.99
N ALA A 86 0.57 10.22 -20.58
CA ALA A 86 0.08 11.25 -21.50
C ALA A 86 1.23 12.05 -22.12
N VAL A 87 2.21 12.47 -21.31
CA VAL A 87 3.37 13.26 -21.77
C VAL A 87 4.27 12.46 -22.73
N VAL A 88 4.59 11.20 -22.40
CA VAL A 88 5.42 10.32 -23.24
C VAL A 88 4.78 10.04 -24.61
N ARG A 89 3.44 10.05 -24.68
CA ARG A 89 2.72 9.75 -25.92
C ARG A 89 2.45 10.97 -26.78
N HIS A 90 2.12 12.12 -26.18
CA HIS A 90 1.63 13.28 -26.93
C HIS A 90 2.62 14.45 -27.00
N VAL A 91 3.51 14.60 -26.04
CA VAL A 91 4.34 15.82 -25.93
C VAL A 91 5.79 15.56 -26.31
N SER A 92 6.43 14.55 -25.72
CA SER A 92 7.88 14.43 -25.86
C SER A 92 8.38 12.99 -25.86
N ARG A 93 9.39 12.74 -26.71
CA ARG A 93 10.12 11.47 -26.79
C ARG A 93 11.41 11.47 -25.97
N HIS A 94 11.65 12.49 -25.15
CA HIS A 94 12.82 12.50 -24.28
C HIS A 94 12.74 11.38 -23.24
N ASN A 95 13.89 10.75 -22.99
CA ASN A 95 14.07 9.66 -22.03
C ASN A 95 13.63 10.04 -20.60
N ILE A 96 13.76 11.30 -20.22
CA ILE A 96 13.35 11.81 -18.89
C ILE A 96 11.87 11.56 -18.60
N TRP A 97 11.01 11.66 -19.61
CA TRP A 97 9.57 11.41 -19.45
C TRP A 97 9.26 9.92 -19.31
N GLY A 98 10.11 9.06 -19.90
CA GLY A 98 10.06 7.62 -19.66
C GLY A 98 10.32 7.29 -18.19
N TRP A 99 11.30 7.94 -17.56
CA TRP A 99 11.55 7.82 -16.11
C TRP A 99 10.40 8.36 -15.28
N ALA A 100 9.82 9.50 -15.66
CA ALA A 100 8.67 10.09 -14.97
C ALA A 100 7.43 9.16 -14.98
N MET A 101 7.28 8.30 -15.97
CA MET A 101 6.22 7.28 -16.03
C MET A 101 6.63 5.98 -15.30
N PHE A 102 7.86 5.49 -15.52
CA PHE A 102 8.31 4.20 -14.99
C PHE A 102 8.57 4.23 -13.48
N PHE A 103 9.17 5.30 -12.97
CA PHE A 103 9.56 5.41 -11.57
C PHE A 103 8.37 5.38 -10.59
N PRO A 104 7.25 6.12 -10.80
CA PRO A 104 6.08 6.02 -9.93
C PRO A 104 5.47 4.61 -9.90
N ALA A 105 5.45 3.90 -11.03
CA ALA A 105 4.95 2.54 -11.10
C ALA A 105 5.84 1.56 -10.32
N LEU A 106 7.16 1.69 -10.45
CA LEU A 106 8.13 0.88 -9.70
C LEU A 106 8.05 1.19 -8.19
N ALA A 107 8.02 2.47 -7.82
CA ALA A 107 7.90 2.90 -6.44
C ALA A 107 6.61 2.38 -5.80
N ASN A 108 5.48 2.37 -6.54
CA ASN A 108 4.23 1.83 -6.03
C ASN A 108 4.35 0.34 -5.69
N VAL A 109 4.85 -0.49 -6.61
CA VAL A 109 5.02 -1.93 -6.36
C VAL A 109 5.91 -2.19 -5.15
N LEU A 110 7.06 -1.51 -5.07
CA LEU A 110 7.99 -1.66 -3.94
C LEU A 110 7.34 -1.24 -2.61
N ALA A 111 6.57 -0.15 -2.61
CA ALA A 111 5.82 0.29 -1.44
C ALA A 111 4.75 -0.73 -1.02
N GLN A 112 3.97 -1.28 -1.96
CA GLN A 112 2.96 -2.28 -1.64
C GLN A 112 3.57 -3.59 -1.11
N ILE A 113 4.72 -4.02 -1.64
CA ILE A 113 5.46 -5.17 -1.09
C ILE A 113 5.91 -4.88 0.35
N GLY A 114 6.44 -3.68 0.60
CA GLY A 114 6.84 -3.26 1.94
C GLY A 114 5.67 -3.23 2.93
N VAL A 115 4.53 -2.68 2.54
CA VAL A 115 3.30 -2.66 3.35
C VAL A 115 2.82 -4.07 3.64
N LEU A 116 2.75 -4.94 2.63
CA LEU A 116 2.31 -6.33 2.80
C LEU A 116 3.25 -7.10 3.73
N ALA A 117 4.56 -6.96 3.56
CA ALA A 117 5.55 -7.59 4.43
C ALA A 117 5.42 -7.09 5.88
N TYR A 118 5.31 -5.76 6.08
CA TYR A 118 5.15 -5.16 7.39
C TYR A 118 3.89 -5.66 8.10
N VAL A 119 2.76 -5.69 7.40
CA VAL A 119 1.48 -6.18 7.94
C VAL A 119 1.58 -7.64 8.39
N GLN A 120 2.20 -8.52 7.59
CA GLN A 120 2.36 -9.93 7.94
C GLN A 120 3.27 -10.13 9.16
N ILE A 121 4.36 -9.34 9.26
CA ILE A 121 5.28 -9.39 10.40
C ILE A 121 4.56 -8.96 11.68
N VAL A 122 3.87 -7.81 11.67
CA VAL A 122 3.19 -7.27 12.84
C VAL A 122 2.05 -8.19 13.29
N GLN A 123 1.31 -8.77 12.34
CA GLN A 123 0.27 -9.75 12.65
C GLN A 123 0.85 -11.02 13.29
N GLY A 124 2.03 -11.48 12.85
CA GLY A 124 2.72 -12.62 13.46
C GLY A 124 3.22 -12.33 14.88
N GLN A 125 3.61 -11.08 15.17
CA GLN A 125 4.11 -10.66 16.48
C GLN A 125 3.00 -10.45 17.52
N HIS A 126 1.83 -10.01 17.08
CA HIS A 126 0.71 -9.63 17.96
C HIS A 126 -0.58 -10.40 17.59
N PRO A 127 -0.64 -11.72 17.86
CA PRO A 127 -1.79 -12.54 17.52
C PRO A 127 -3.01 -12.24 18.41
N GLU A 128 -4.18 -12.65 17.92
CA GLU A 128 -5.43 -12.67 18.69
C GLU A 128 -5.30 -13.53 19.96
N ALA A 129 -5.95 -13.12 21.06
CA ALA A 129 -5.97 -13.94 22.26
C ALA A 129 -6.86 -15.17 22.05
N LYS A 130 -6.42 -16.34 22.55
CA LYS A 130 -7.15 -17.60 22.34
C LYS A 130 -8.10 -17.96 23.48
N SER A 131 -7.92 -17.32 24.64
CA SER A 131 -8.63 -17.64 25.87
C SER A 131 -8.89 -16.40 26.71
N THR A 132 -9.98 -16.42 27.47
CA THR A 132 -10.32 -15.40 28.48
C THR A 132 -9.33 -15.36 29.64
N THR A 133 -8.44 -16.36 29.76
CA THR A 133 -7.34 -16.33 30.73
C THR A 133 -6.23 -15.37 30.32
N GLU A 134 -6.08 -15.07 29.02
CA GLU A 134 -5.07 -14.14 28.50
C GLU A 134 -5.54 -12.69 28.53
N VAL A 135 -6.85 -12.47 28.41
CA VAL A 135 -7.47 -11.15 28.51
C VAL A 135 -8.60 -11.26 29.51
N LYS A 136 -8.38 -10.77 30.72
CA LYS A 136 -9.35 -10.84 31.82
C LYS A 136 -10.09 -9.53 31.95
N TYR A 137 -11.38 -9.59 32.23
CA TYR A 137 -12.16 -8.41 32.59
C TYR A 137 -12.29 -8.31 34.11
N VAL A 138 -11.60 -7.35 34.73
CA VAL A 138 -11.54 -7.16 36.18
C VAL A 138 -11.75 -5.69 36.52
N ASN A 139 -12.63 -5.40 37.49
CA ASN A 139 -12.91 -4.04 37.99
C ASN A 139 -13.28 -3.01 36.91
N GLY A 140 -14.01 -3.43 35.88
CA GLY A 140 -14.43 -2.52 34.82
C GLY A 140 -13.39 -2.28 33.72
N SER A 141 -12.21 -2.91 33.81
CA SER A 141 -11.13 -2.79 32.84
C SER A 141 -10.70 -4.15 32.31
N TYR A 142 -10.13 -4.15 31.11
CA TYR A 142 -9.44 -5.32 30.58
C TYR A 142 -7.99 -5.32 31.05
N ASP A 143 -7.55 -6.48 31.53
CA ASP A 143 -6.16 -6.77 31.88
C ASP A 143 -5.59 -7.77 30.87
N THR A 144 -4.48 -7.37 30.23
CA THR A 144 -3.78 -8.16 29.21
C THR A 144 -2.46 -8.76 29.70
N ASP A 145 -2.15 -8.68 31.00
CA ASP A 145 -0.89 -9.16 31.57
C ASP A 145 0.34 -8.58 30.84
N GLY A 146 0.23 -7.32 30.42
CA GLY A 146 1.28 -6.60 29.67
C GLY A 146 1.39 -6.98 28.19
N LYS A 147 0.54 -7.84 27.64
CA LYS A 147 0.52 -8.14 26.21
C LYS A 147 -0.04 -6.96 25.41
N LEU A 148 0.62 -6.66 24.29
CA LEU A 148 0.18 -5.66 23.32
C LEU A 148 -0.59 -6.32 22.19
N TYR A 149 -1.70 -5.69 21.80
CA TYR A 149 -2.54 -6.12 20.69
C TYR A 149 -2.63 -5.04 19.63
N THR A 150 -2.71 -5.45 18.36
CA THR A 150 -3.13 -4.56 17.28
C THR A 150 -4.62 -4.27 17.39
N ARG A 151 -5.08 -3.20 16.73
CA ARG A 151 -6.51 -2.88 16.67
C ARG A 151 -7.34 -4.04 16.11
N GLU A 152 -6.85 -4.70 15.07
CA GLU A 152 -7.51 -5.88 14.49
C GLU A 152 -7.55 -7.05 15.47
N ALA A 153 -6.39 -7.44 16.02
CA ALA A 153 -6.31 -8.58 16.93
C ALA A 153 -7.20 -8.36 18.17
N TRP A 154 -7.26 -7.14 18.67
CA TRP A 154 -8.13 -6.78 19.79
C TRP A 154 -9.61 -6.86 19.44
N ALA A 155 -10.03 -6.25 18.32
CA ALA A 155 -11.43 -6.32 17.89
C ALA A 155 -11.88 -7.77 17.69
N CYS A 156 -11.05 -8.61 17.06
CA CYS A 156 -11.35 -10.03 16.88
C CYS A 156 -11.33 -10.82 18.20
N THR A 157 -10.48 -10.45 19.15
CA THR A 157 -10.48 -11.04 20.49
C THR A 157 -11.77 -10.72 21.24
N MET A 158 -12.23 -9.47 21.21
CA MET A 158 -13.48 -9.04 21.84
C MET A 158 -14.70 -9.71 21.21
N ASP A 159 -14.73 -9.83 19.88
CA ASP A 159 -15.81 -10.52 19.17
C ASP A 159 -15.90 -12.02 19.53
N LYS A 160 -14.75 -12.68 19.70
CA LYS A 160 -14.70 -14.11 20.03
C LYS A 160 -14.94 -14.42 21.50
N LEU A 161 -14.30 -13.68 22.40
CA LEU A 161 -14.25 -14.01 23.83
C LEU A 161 -15.27 -13.23 24.67
N TYR A 162 -15.68 -12.05 24.20
CA TYR A 162 -16.53 -11.11 24.92
C TYR A 162 -17.74 -10.67 24.07
N ASN A 163 -18.24 -11.56 23.21
CA ASN A 163 -19.32 -11.24 22.26
C ASN A 163 -20.55 -10.65 22.95
N GLU A 164 -20.95 -11.22 24.10
CA GLU A 164 -22.12 -10.77 24.87
C GLU A 164 -22.02 -9.30 25.32
N ARG A 165 -20.81 -8.78 25.49
CA ARG A 165 -20.55 -7.42 25.97
C ARG A 165 -20.15 -6.47 24.85
N GLU A 166 -19.20 -6.88 24.01
CA GLU A 166 -18.53 -6.01 23.04
C GLU A 166 -18.89 -6.36 21.58
N GLY A 167 -19.64 -7.45 21.34
CA GLY A 167 -19.86 -8.02 20.01
C GLY A 167 -20.44 -7.05 18.97
N GLN A 168 -21.29 -6.10 19.40
CA GLN A 168 -21.95 -5.15 18.50
C GLN A 168 -20.96 -4.30 17.68
N TRP A 169 -19.90 -3.79 18.31
CA TRP A 169 -18.86 -3.04 17.60
C TRP A 169 -17.70 -3.95 17.22
N ALA A 170 -17.35 -4.92 18.06
CA ALA A 170 -16.17 -5.75 17.88
C ALA A 170 -16.27 -6.64 16.63
N GLY A 171 -17.43 -7.25 16.36
CA GLY A 171 -17.62 -8.09 15.18
C GLY A 171 -17.49 -7.31 13.88
N LYS A 172 -18.15 -6.14 13.79
CA LYS A 172 -18.02 -5.25 12.63
C LYS A 172 -16.60 -4.73 12.48
N ALA A 173 -15.93 -4.38 13.57
CA ALA A 173 -14.57 -3.90 13.54
C ALA A 173 -13.58 -4.97 13.10
N CYS A 174 -13.67 -6.18 13.67
CA CYS A 174 -12.85 -7.32 13.28
C CYS A 174 -13.01 -7.62 11.77
N SER A 175 -14.26 -7.71 11.29
CA SER A 175 -14.55 -7.96 9.88
C SER A 175 -13.97 -6.89 8.96
N ASN A 176 -14.19 -5.61 9.27
CA ASN A 176 -13.72 -4.50 8.45
C ASN A 176 -12.19 -4.41 8.43
N LEU A 177 -11.53 -4.52 9.59
CA LEU A 177 -10.07 -4.46 9.68
C LEU A 177 -9.41 -5.65 8.99
N LYS A 178 -9.96 -6.86 9.15
CA LYS A 178 -9.50 -8.03 8.41
C LYS A 178 -9.67 -7.85 6.90
N THR A 179 -10.77 -7.24 6.46
CA THR A 179 -11.01 -6.91 5.05
C THR A 179 -10.02 -5.85 4.56
N GLY A 180 -9.76 -4.80 5.34
CA GLY A 180 -8.75 -3.77 5.06
C GLY A 180 -7.37 -4.37 4.87
N ARG A 181 -6.97 -5.29 5.75
CA ARG A 181 -5.73 -6.07 5.59
C ARG A 181 -5.71 -6.86 4.30
N MET A 182 -6.79 -7.56 3.97
CA MET A 182 -6.89 -8.35 2.74
C MET A 182 -6.86 -7.47 1.48
N MET A 183 -7.18 -6.17 1.57
CA MET A 183 -7.04 -5.22 0.46
C MET A 183 -5.58 -4.93 0.07
N THR A 184 -4.59 -5.31 0.89
CA THR A 184 -3.18 -5.22 0.50
C THR A 184 -2.84 -6.10 -0.72
N PHE A 185 -3.50 -7.25 -0.87
CA PHE A 185 -3.32 -8.14 -2.03
C PHE A 185 -3.80 -7.52 -3.35
N PRO A 186 -5.06 -7.04 -3.48
CA PRO A 186 -5.49 -6.37 -4.71
C PRO A 186 -4.73 -5.07 -4.96
N LEU A 187 -4.31 -4.32 -3.93
CA LEU A 187 -3.43 -3.16 -4.11
C LEU A 187 -2.10 -3.55 -4.76
N LEU A 188 -1.46 -4.62 -4.26
CA LEU A 188 -0.23 -5.15 -4.85
C LEU A 188 -0.46 -5.62 -6.29
N ALA A 189 -1.54 -6.37 -6.56
CA ALA A 189 -1.87 -6.83 -7.90
C ALA A 189 -2.08 -5.67 -8.88
N CYS A 190 -2.82 -4.64 -8.47
CA CYS A 190 -3.03 -3.44 -9.28
C CYS A 190 -1.72 -2.70 -9.55
N SER A 191 -0.85 -2.55 -8.54
CA SER A 191 0.46 -1.94 -8.72
C SER A 191 1.34 -2.72 -9.71
N ALA A 192 1.31 -4.06 -9.68
CA ALA A 192 2.04 -4.91 -10.61
C ALA A 192 1.52 -4.76 -12.05
N VAL A 193 0.20 -4.65 -12.25
CA VAL A 193 -0.41 -4.36 -13.55
C VAL A 193 0.04 -3.00 -14.08
N ILE A 194 0.04 -1.96 -13.24
CA ILE A 194 0.52 -0.62 -13.62
C ILE A 194 2.00 -0.69 -14.05
N LEU A 195 2.85 -1.40 -13.31
CA LEU A 195 4.25 -1.60 -13.66
C LEU A 195 4.42 -2.39 -14.96
N ALA A 196 3.62 -3.43 -15.19
CA ALA A 196 3.64 -4.20 -16.43
C ALA A 196 3.27 -3.32 -17.64
N ILE A 197 2.26 -2.47 -17.51
CA ILE A 197 1.89 -1.50 -18.55
C ILE A 197 3.03 -0.50 -18.78
N ALA A 198 3.63 0.02 -17.70
CA ALA A 198 4.77 0.94 -17.78
C ALA A 198 5.94 0.31 -18.53
N PHE A 199 6.29 -0.92 -18.16
CA PHE A 199 7.36 -1.70 -18.79
C PHE A 199 7.06 -1.99 -20.26
N TRP A 200 5.81 -2.34 -20.59
CA TRP A 200 5.39 -2.56 -21.97
C TRP A 200 5.53 -1.29 -22.83
N GLN A 201 5.20 -0.11 -22.30
CA GLN A 201 5.43 1.17 -23.01
C GLN A 201 6.93 1.41 -23.26
N VAL A 202 7.77 1.17 -22.26
CA VAL A 202 9.23 1.31 -22.37
C VAL A 202 9.79 0.36 -23.44
N GLN A 203 9.33 -0.89 -23.48
CA GLN A 203 9.73 -1.87 -24.49
C GLN A 203 9.42 -1.40 -25.92
N ARG A 204 8.22 -0.85 -26.15
CA ARG A 204 7.84 -0.29 -27.47
C ARG A 204 8.74 0.86 -27.92
N LYS A 205 9.35 1.60 -27.00
CA LYS A 205 10.26 2.73 -27.30
C LYS A 205 11.72 2.33 -27.49
N GLY A 206 12.05 1.04 -27.40
CA GLY A 206 13.43 0.54 -27.50
C GLY A 206 13.97 -0.05 -26.19
N GLY A 207 13.10 -0.34 -25.23
CA GLY A 207 13.43 -1.02 -23.98
C GLY A 207 14.17 -0.12 -22.99
N LEU A 208 14.83 -0.77 -22.02
CA LEU A 208 15.61 -0.08 -20.99
C LEU A 208 16.75 0.76 -21.59
N GLY A 209 17.29 0.36 -22.75
CA GLY A 209 18.30 1.15 -23.47
C GLY A 209 17.84 2.56 -23.82
N TRP A 210 16.57 2.73 -24.20
CA TRP A 210 16.00 4.06 -24.45
C TRP A 210 15.90 4.91 -23.17
N LEU A 211 15.51 4.31 -22.03
CA LEU A 211 15.48 5.01 -20.74
C LEU A 211 16.87 5.53 -20.34
N PHE A 212 17.92 4.75 -20.58
CA PHE A 212 19.30 5.16 -20.30
C PHE A 212 19.93 6.02 -21.42
N GLY A 213 19.15 6.51 -22.38
CA GLY A 213 19.65 7.34 -23.48
C GLY A 213 20.51 6.60 -24.52
N ARG A 214 20.64 5.27 -24.40
CA ARG A 214 21.30 4.40 -25.38
C ARG A 214 20.34 4.12 -26.54
N THR A 215 20.02 5.16 -27.30
CA THR A 215 19.22 5.03 -28.52
C THR A 215 20.13 4.47 -29.63
N LYS A 216 20.02 3.16 -29.88
CA LYS A 216 20.55 2.37 -31.01
C LYS A 216 21.55 3.10 -31.96
N ARG A 217 22.83 3.21 -31.56
CA ARG A 217 23.96 3.25 -32.53
C ARG A 217 24.02 2.00 -33.42
N ILE A 218 23.33 0.91 -33.04
CA ILE A 218 23.36 -0.38 -33.74
C ILE A 218 22.55 -0.37 -35.05
N ALA A 219 21.47 0.41 -35.16
CA ALA A 219 20.73 0.51 -36.42
C ALA A 219 21.50 1.33 -37.48
N ALA A 220 22.30 2.31 -37.05
CA ALA A 220 23.17 3.09 -37.94
C ALA A 220 24.38 2.27 -38.40
N MET A 221 25.02 1.47 -37.53
CA MET A 221 26.11 0.56 -37.95
C MET A 221 25.65 -0.51 -38.95
N LYS A 222 24.41 -1.01 -38.84
CA LYS A 222 23.88 -1.98 -39.81
C LYS A 222 23.48 -1.35 -41.14
N LYS A 223 23.20 -0.04 -41.19
CA LYS A 223 22.94 0.70 -42.44
C LYS A 223 24.21 1.25 -43.09
N GLY A 224 25.21 1.66 -42.30
CA GLY A 224 26.49 2.17 -42.81
C GLY A 224 27.31 1.10 -43.53
N LYS A 225 27.17 -0.18 -43.15
CA LYS A 225 27.89 -1.28 -43.81
C LYS A 225 27.37 -1.67 -45.20
N TYR A 226 26.29 -1.06 -45.69
CA TYR A 226 25.76 -1.28 -47.04
C TYR A 226 25.95 -0.07 -47.97
N ILE A 227 26.55 1.03 -47.51
CA ILE A 227 26.80 2.23 -48.34
C ILE A 227 28.24 2.24 -48.89
N ASP A 228 29.15 1.43 -48.34
CA ASP A 228 30.54 1.31 -48.81
C ASP A 228 30.78 0.13 -49.77
N LEU A 229 29.75 -0.34 -50.47
CA LEU A 229 29.84 -1.37 -51.53
C LEU A 229 29.09 -0.89 -52.78
N GLU A 230 29.53 0.24 -53.35
CA GLU A 230 29.28 0.63 -54.74
C GLU A 230 30.48 1.40 -55.29
#